data_AF-E6ZMA6-F1
#
_entry.id   AF-E6ZMA6-F1
#
_cell.length_a   1.000
_cell.length_b   1.000
_cell.length_c   1.000
_cell.angle_alpha   90.00
_cell.angle_beta   90.00
_cell.angle_gamma   90.00
#
_symmetry.space_group_name_H-M   'P 1'
#
loop_
_entity.id
_entity.type
_entity.pdbx_description
1 polymer ?
#
loop_
_entity_poly.entity_id
_entity_poly.type
_entity_poly.pdbx_seq_one_letter_code
_entity_poly.pdbx_strand_id
1 'polypeptide(L)'
;MRLHLPAFLSLAAFFASLLLLSQSSLAAPTGDQGASSSGAAAQDAAPLSPTPPFLSPENPSHRPHRLPGSPSEPRTPVIGDNGLFVKRPPIDDYIKYLDIDRIRTRSGNNIYNKQLANTALPMYGKMPLFSSSHDPGLIEQALKKYEAVAIVDRSTQQARVIRLKSKSLKVKAPQTGLQRFLTLYEMHPGVHRVKKFLMDPQLHPPRTDRDVDRMPHAWGKPIMVPGEFDQDDMHAAASRGGGSFWLQHKDRGYLSIKPSTYNVYKEPTNHEAAEIARVLRKYDADKKAYGKEFASLRWGAPLNLEVPSQTQSTLRAFTTYPRFASNVVNRQEMIDALQEHGRFHLYKKSRGRSEVAYKVTLARDAPMYIQIKPLSTKERLGERVMSVLGKIRKP
;
A
#
# COMPACT_ATOMS: atom_id res chain seq x y z
N MET A 1 -73.32 -13.17 -30.80
CA MET A 1 -71.97 -12.65 -31.09
C MET A 1 -71.88 -11.21 -30.63
N ARG A 2 -71.21 -10.94 -29.50
CA ARG A 2 -70.93 -9.58 -29.02
C ARG A 2 -69.43 -9.32 -29.16
N LEU A 3 -69.06 -8.39 -30.03
CA LEU A 3 -67.70 -7.92 -30.25
C LEU A 3 -67.35 -6.88 -29.17
N HIS A 4 -66.32 -7.17 -28.37
CA HIS A 4 -65.69 -6.22 -27.46
C HIS A 4 -64.32 -5.79 -28.03
N LEU A 5 -64.16 -4.49 -28.27
CA LEU A 5 -62.92 -3.71 -28.30
C LEU A 5 -63.32 -2.22 -28.29
N PRO A 6 -62.49 -1.25 -27.82
CA PRO A 6 -61.09 -1.39 -27.43
C PRO A 6 -60.64 -0.69 -26.11
N ALA A 7 -59.59 -1.23 -25.50
CA ALA A 7 -58.77 -0.59 -24.45
C ALA A 7 -57.45 0.02 -24.99
N PHE A 8 -57.29 0.14 -26.31
CA PHE A 8 -56.05 0.61 -26.95
C PHE A 8 -55.94 2.14 -27.10
N LEU A 9 -57.01 2.90 -26.85
CA LEU A 9 -57.00 4.36 -26.96
C LEU A 9 -56.39 5.09 -25.74
N SER A 10 -56.23 4.40 -24.60
CA SER A 10 -55.73 5.03 -23.36
C SER A 10 -54.20 5.24 -23.35
N LEU A 11 -53.44 4.39 -24.04
CA LEU A 11 -51.97 4.48 -24.01
C LEU A 11 -51.43 5.64 -24.85
N ALA A 12 -52.08 5.96 -25.99
CA ALA A 12 -51.68 7.08 -26.84
C ALA A 12 -51.92 8.45 -26.18
N ALA A 13 -53.00 8.59 -25.40
CA ALA A 13 -53.28 9.80 -24.65
C ALA A 13 -52.26 10.07 -23.54
N PHE A 14 -51.70 9.02 -22.92
CA PHE A 14 -50.68 9.17 -21.87
C PHE A 14 -49.33 9.67 -22.41
N PHE A 15 -48.97 9.30 -23.65
CA PHE A 15 -47.74 9.80 -24.31
C PHE A 15 -47.87 11.24 -24.81
N ALA A 16 -49.07 11.66 -25.23
CA ALA A 16 -49.31 13.05 -25.63
C ALA A 16 -49.19 14.03 -24.44
N SER A 17 -49.66 13.65 -23.25
CA SER A 17 -49.61 14.47 -22.04
C SER A 17 -48.19 14.67 -21.48
N LEU A 18 -47.28 13.70 -21.69
CA LEU A 18 -45.88 13.80 -21.27
C LEU A 18 -45.02 14.69 -22.18
N LEU A 19 -45.41 14.87 -23.45
CA LEU A 19 -44.70 15.75 -24.40
C LEU A 19 -45.00 17.24 -24.14
N LEU A 20 -46.21 17.58 -23.68
CA LEU A 20 -46.62 18.96 -23.39
C LEU A 20 -45.97 19.56 -22.13
N LEU A 21 -45.50 18.74 -21.18
CA LEU A 21 -44.84 19.20 -19.95
C LEU A 21 -43.34 19.51 -20.11
N SER A 22 -42.74 19.25 -21.28
CA SER A 22 -41.30 19.48 -21.52
C SER A 22 -40.95 20.82 -22.20
N GLN A 23 -41.96 21.66 -22.47
CA GLN A 23 -41.79 22.95 -23.16
C GLN A 23 -41.74 24.17 -22.21
N SER A 24 -41.94 24.00 -20.90
CA SER A 24 -42.00 25.12 -19.94
C SER A 24 -40.86 25.08 -18.93
N SER A 25 -39.64 25.46 -19.37
CA SER A 25 -38.49 25.81 -18.52
C SER A 25 -37.39 26.49 -19.34
N LEU A 26 -37.64 27.68 -19.88
CA LEU A 26 -36.57 28.55 -20.40
C LEU A 26 -36.88 30.01 -20.00
N ALA A 27 -36.27 30.46 -18.91
CA ALA A 27 -36.13 31.88 -18.58
C ALA A 27 -34.92 32.03 -17.64
N ALA A 28 -33.79 32.45 -18.22
CA ALA A 28 -32.66 32.98 -17.48
C ALA A 28 -32.84 34.51 -17.38
N PRO A 29 -32.44 35.15 -16.27
CA PRO A 29 -32.03 36.54 -16.29
C PRO A 29 -30.50 36.62 -16.26
N THR A 30 -29.97 37.16 -17.35
CA THR A 30 -28.69 37.88 -17.43
C THR A 30 -28.67 39.04 -16.44
N GLY A 31 -27.57 39.19 -15.73
CA GLY A 31 -27.26 40.35 -14.90
C GLY A 31 -25.75 40.54 -14.80
N ASP A 32 -25.20 41.33 -15.74
CA ASP A 32 -23.86 41.92 -15.68
C ASP A 32 -23.93 43.22 -14.87
N GLN A 33 -22.89 43.45 -14.05
CA GLN A 33 -22.31 44.72 -13.57
C GLN A 33 -21.46 44.36 -12.33
N GLY A 34 -20.20 44.73 -12.15
CA GLY A 34 -19.44 45.83 -12.75
C GLY A 34 -18.66 46.53 -11.63
N ALA A 35 -17.34 46.37 -11.66
CA ALA A 35 -16.31 47.31 -11.22
C ALA A 35 -16.22 47.83 -9.76
N SER A 36 -15.04 47.54 -9.19
CA SER A 36 -14.05 48.50 -8.67
C SER A 36 -14.10 49.09 -7.26
N SER A 37 -12.85 49.20 -6.76
CA SER A 37 -12.29 50.16 -5.81
C SER A 37 -12.57 49.86 -4.32
N SER A 38 -11.68 50.10 -3.35
CA SER A 38 -10.28 50.56 -3.26
C SER A 38 -10.03 50.79 -1.75
N GLY A 39 -8.77 50.78 -1.30
CA GLY A 39 -8.36 51.32 0.01
C GLY A 39 -7.59 50.30 0.84
N ALA A 40 -6.25 50.31 0.78
CA ALA A 40 -5.33 51.16 1.58
C ALA A 40 -5.18 50.59 3.01
N ALA A 41 -4.01 50.02 3.34
CA ALA A 41 -2.85 50.70 3.96
C ALA A 41 -3.17 51.09 5.42
N ALA A 42 -2.33 50.90 6.44
CA ALA A 42 -0.89 50.71 6.53
C ALA A 42 -0.55 50.25 7.98
N GLN A 43 0.73 49.94 8.22
CA GLN A 43 1.47 50.15 9.48
C GLN A 43 1.05 49.29 10.70
N ASP A 44 1.89 48.91 11.65
CA ASP A 44 3.34 48.93 11.85
C ASP A 44 3.61 48.00 13.06
N ALA A 45 4.88 47.80 13.37
CA ALA A 45 5.41 47.40 14.69
C ALA A 45 5.54 45.89 15.02
N ALA A 46 6.72 45.36 14.69
CA ALA A 46 7.48 44.48 15.59
C ALA A 46 8.15 45.33 16.72
N PRO A 47 9.00 44.76 17.60
CA PRO A 47 8.87 43.60 18.48
C PRO A 47 9.23 43.98 19.94
N LEU A 48 8.72 43.30 20.98
CA LEU A 48 9.31 43.41 22.32
C LEU A 48 9.32 42.07 23.07
N SER A 49 10.53 41.53 23.24
CA SER A 49 10.88 40.63 24.33
C SER A 49 10.76 41.35 25.68
N PRO A 50 10.54 40.60 26.77
CA PRO A 50 11.32 40.91 27.96
C PRO A 50 11.83 39.65 28.69
N THR A 51 13.13 39.66 28.96
CA THR A 51 13.80 39.04 30.10
C THR A 51 14.77 40.12 30.61
N PRO A 52 15.21 40.20 31.88
CA PRO A 52 14.86 39.46 33.10
C PRO A 52 14.49 40.42 34.27
N PRO A 53 14.46 39.93 35.52
CA PRO A 53 15.23 40.64 36.53
C PRO A 53 16.24 39.75 37.24
N PHE A 54 17.35 40.40 37.58
CA PHE A 54 18.55 39.92 38.25
C PHE A 54 18.43 40.17 39.76
N LEU A 55 19.30 39.48 40.53
CA LEU A 55 19.67 39.66 41.96
C LEU A 55 18.75 38.93 42.97
N SER A 56 19.26 38.10 43.88
CA SER A 56 20.50 38.27 44.66
C SER A 56 21.12 36.94 45.15
N PRO A 57 22.37 36.98 45.66
CA PRO A 57 23.26 35.85 45.88
C PRO A 57 23.18 35.31 47.31
N GLU A 58 23.37 34.00 47.52
CA GLU A 58 23.82 33.51 48.83
C GLU A 58 24.45 32.10 48.79
N ASN A 59 25.63 32.03 49.40
CA ASN A 59 26.34 30.89 49.99
C ASN A 59 27.05 29.84 49.10
N PRO A 60 28.39 29.91 49.02
CA PRO A 60 29.24 28.78 48.67
C PRO A 60 29.73 28.10 49.96
N SER A 61 29.15 26.96 50.32
CA SER A 61 29.83 26.05 51.25
C SER A 61 29.39 24.60 51.06
N HIS A 62 30.40 23.72 51.01
CA HIS A 62 30.33 22.26 50.89
C HIS A 62 30.07 21.67 49.49
N ARG A 63 31.05 21.87 48.60
CA ARG A 63 31.36 20.87 47.57
C ARG A 63 32.34 19.86 48.18
N PRO A 64 32.00 18.57 48.34
CA PRO A 64 33.03 17.56 48.55
C PRO A 64 33.87 17.48 47.27
N HIS A 65 35.18 17.68 47.43
CA HIS A 65 36.16 17.49 46.36
C HIS A 65 36.02 16.07 45.78
N ARG A 66 35.45 15.98 44.57
CA ARG A 66 35.49 14.75 43.77
C ARG A 66 36.85 14.70 43.09
N LEU A 67 37.69 13.77 43.54
CA LEU A 67 38.97 13.45 42.90
C LEU A 67 38.78 13.16 41.41
N PRO A 68 39.61 13.73 40.52
CA PRO A 68 39.66 13.32 39.12
C PRO A 68 40.49 12.05 39.02
N GLY A 69 39.86 10.91 38.72
CA GLY A 69 40.61 9.69 38.45
C GLY A 69 39.91 8.42 38.92
N SER A 70 39.00 7.91 38.10
CA SER A 70 38.80 6.48 37.93
C SER A 70 38.20 6.28 36.55
N PRO A 71 38.87 5.57 35.62
CA PRO A 71 38.21 5.11 34.41
C PRO A 71 37.04 4.26 34.89
N SER A 72 35.82 4.70 34.60
CA SER A 72 34.64 3.92 34.94
C SER A 72 34.80 2.58 34.23
N GLU A 73 34.93 1.48 34.98
CA GLU A 73 34.81 0.15 34.40
C GLU A 73 33.55 0.14 33.50
N PRO A 74 33.62 -0.46 32.30
CA PRO A 74 32.47 -0.52 31.42
C PRO A 74 31.37 -1.27 32.17
N ARG A 75 30.40 -0.50 32.70
CA ARG A 75 29.25 -1.06 33.42
C ARG A 75 28.65 -2.14 32.52
N THR A 76 28.62 -3.37 33.03
CA THR A 76 27.97 -4.48 32.35
C THR A 76 26.53 -4.06 32.05
N PRO A 77 26.14 -4.04 30.77
CA PRO A 77 24.86 -3.48 30.39
C PRO A 77 23.77 -4.40 30.93
N VAL A 78 22.79 -3.81 31.63
CA VAL A 78 21.70 -4.56 32.26
C VAL A 78 20.81 -5.13 31.16
N ILE A 79 20.72 -6.46 31.12
CA ILE A 79 19.81 -7.20 30.24
C ILE A 79 18.53 -7.41 31.02
N GLY A 80 17.40 -6.94 30.49
CA GLY A 80 16.09 -7.20 31.08
C GLY A 80 15.65 -8.64 30.86
N ASP A 81 14.58 -9.06 31.55
CA ASP A 81 14.05 -10.43 31.50
C ASP A 81 13.62 -10.88 30.08
N ASN A 82 13.45 -9.92 29.16
CA ASN A 82 13.15 -10.16 27.75
C ASN A 82 14.39 -10.40 26.86
N GLY A 83 15.60 -10.44 27.45
CA GLY A 83 16.85 -10.61 26.71
C GLY A 83 17.26 -9.38 25.90
N LEU A 84 16.70 -8.20 26.19
CA LEU A 84 17.09 -6.94 25.55
C LEU A 84 17.80 -6.04 26.56
N PHE A 85 18.71 -5.19 26.07
CA PHE A 85 19.36 -4.19 26.90
C PHE A 85 18.36 -3.13 27.41
N VAL A 86 18.33 -2.88 28.72
CA VAL A 86 17.49 -1.85 29.36
C VAL A 86 17.84 -0.46 28.81
N LYS A 87 19.14 -0.20 28.59
CA LYS A 87 19.63 0.95 27.84
C LYS A 87 20.52 0.46 26.71
N ARG A 88 20.14 0.80 25.48
CA ARG A 88 20.86 0.42 24.28
C ARG A 88 22.27 1.05 24.26
N PRO A 89 23.35 0.25 24.24
CA PRO A 89 24.71 0.80 24.09
C PRO A 89 24.97 1.24 22.64
N PRO A 90 25.88 2.22 22.43
CA PRO A 90 26.45 2.53 21.13
C PRO A 90 27.04 1.27 20.48
N ILE A 91 27.07 1.20 19.14
CA ILE A 91 27.52 0.00 18.42
C ILE A 91 28.96 -0.38 18.80
N ASP A 92 29.86 0.59 18.86
CA ASP A 92 31.28 0.32 19.11
C ASP A 92 31.53 -0.19 20.54
N ASP A 93 30.70 0.21 21.51
CA ASP A 93 30.72 -0.36 22.86
C ASP A 93 30.06 -1.74 22.91
N TYR A 94 28.94 -1.92 22.20
CA TYR A 94 28.25 -3.20 22.09
C TYR A 94 29.20 -4.33 21.64
N ILE A 95 30.04 -4.03 20.65
CA ILE A 95 30.97 -5.01 20.05
C ILE A 95 31.98 -5.54 21.07
N LYS A 96 32.35 -4.75 22.08
CA LYS A 96 33.28 -5.17 23.14
C LYS A 96 32.70 -6.28 24.02
N TYR A 97 31.38 -6.44 24.04
CA TYR A 97 30.73 -7.53 24.76
C TYR A 97 30.70 -8.84 23.98
N LEU A 98 31.10 -8.86 22.70
CA LEU A 98 31.18 -10.10 21.92
C LEU A 98 32.48 -10.84 22.24
N ASP A 99 32.35 -12.12 22.59
CA ASP A 99 33.49 -12.93 23.02
C ASP A 99 33.71 -14.10 22.06
N ILE A 100 34.92 -14.17 21.50
CA ILE A 100 35.27 -15.20 20.54
C ILE A 100 35.30 -16.59 21.15
N ASP A 101 35.70 -16.71 22.40
CA ASP A 101 35.80 -18.00 23.06
C ASP A 101 34.41 -18.52 23.38
N ARG A 102 33.45 -17.64 23.73
CA ARG A 102 32.03 -18.01 23.81
C ARG A 102 31.46 -18.42 22.46
N ILE A 103 31.75 -17.72 21.37
CA ILE A 103 31.28 -18.10 20.02
C ILE A 103 31.71 -19.53 19.68
N ARG A 104 32.92 -19.93 20.07
CA ARG A 104 33.46 -21.26 19.79
C ARG A 104 32.90 -22.33 20.71
N THR A 105 32.97 -22.11 22.02
CA THR A 105 32.70 -23.11 23.05
C THR A 105 31.22 -23.30 23.33
N ARG A 106 30.38 -22.27 23.11
CA ARG A 106 28.96 -22.34 23.44
C ARG A 106 28.23 -23.30 22.50
N SER A 107 27.65 -24.35 23.09
CA SER A 107 26.69 -25.22 22.41
C SER A 107 25.42 -24.43 22.05
N GLY A 108 24.78 -24.81 20.95
CA GLY A 108 23.59 -24.12 20.44
C GLY A 108 22.51 -24.02 21.52
N ASN A 109 21.95 -22.82 21.71
CA ASN A 109 20.88 -22.60 22.67
C ASN A 109 19.57 -22.69 21.88
N ASN A 110 18.64 -23.54 22.32
CA ASN A 110 17.35 -23.71 21.63
C ASN A 110 16.56 -22.41 21.50
N ILE A 111 16.69 -21.46 22.44
CA ILE A 111 16.03 -20.15 22.37
C ILE A 111 16.61 -19.32 21.21
N TYR A 112 17.93 -19.20 21.13
CA TYR A 112 18.58 -18.45 20.06
C TYR A 112 18.42 -19.14 18.70
N ASN A 113 18.46 -20.48 18.65
CA ASN A 113 18.19 -21.22 17.42
C ASN A 113 16.79 -20.92 16.88
N LYS A 114 15.77 -20.86 17.73
CA LYS A 114 14.41 -20.44 17.34
C LYS A 114 14.38 -18.99 16.84
N GLN A 115 15.09 -18.08 17.50
CA GLN A 115 15.18 -16.67 17.08
C GLN A 115 15.92 -16.50 15.73
N LEU A 116 16.98 -17.28 15.49
CA LEU A 116 17.69 -17.27 14.19
C LEU A 116 16.89 -17.95 13.08
N ALA A 117 16.06 -18.93 13.43
CA ALA A 117 15.09 -19.55 12.53
C ALA A 117 13.90 -18.63 12.23
N ASN A 118 13.71 -17.53 12.97
CA ASN A 118 12.64 -16.58 12.72
C ASN A 118 12.73 -16.05 11.29
N THR A 119 11.69 -16.32 10.50
CA THR A 119 11.64 -15.95 9.09
C THR A 119 11.58 -14.43 8.89
N ALA A 120 11.19 -13.66 9.91
CA ALA A 120 11.18 -12.20 9.87
C ALA A 120 12.55 -11.53 10.09
N LEU A 121 13.57 -12.27 10.53
CA LEU A 121 14.89 -11.67 10.81
C LEU A 121 15.47 -11.02 9.54
N PRO A 122 15.76 -9.70 9.54
CA PRO A 122 16.29 -9.01 8.38
C PRO A 122 17.65 -9.54 7.92
N MET A 123 17.85 -9.64 6.61
CA MET A 123 19.10 -10.16 6.05
C MET A 123 19.62 -9.33 4.88
N TYR A 124 20.95 -9.18 4.82
CA TYR A 124 21.69 -8.72 3.65
C TYR A 124 22.43 -9.91 3.02
N GLY A 125 21.88 -10.47 1.94
CA GLY A 125 22.36 -11.76 1.42
C GLY A 125 22.17 -12.86 2.46
N LYS A 126 23.26 -13.56 2.84
CA LYS A 126 23.26 -14.57 3.92
C LYS A 126 23.58 -13.99 5.30
N MET A 127 23.80 -12.67 5.41
CA MET A 127 24.22 -12.02 6.65
C MET A 127 23.00 -11.45 7.38
N PRO A 128 22.66 -11.93 8.59
CA PRO A 128 21.58 -11.36 9.39
C PRO A 128 21.95 -9.95 9.90
N LEU A 129 20.94 -9.12 10.01
CA LEU A 129 21.04 -7.74 10.50
C LEU A 129 20.39 -7.66 11.89
N PHE A 130 21.13 -7.17 12.87
CA PHE A 130 20.69 -6.97 14.25
C PHE A 130 20.82 -5.51 14.64
N SER A 131 20.22 -5.14 15.77
CA SER A 131 20.55 -3.90 16.48
C SER A 131 21.38 -4.18 17.72
N SER A 132 22.07 -3.16 18.22
CA SER A 132 22.78 -3.21 19.52
C SER A 132 21.85 -3.34 20.74
N SER A 133 20.55 -3.52 20.56
CA SER A 133 19.62 -3.87 21.64
C SER A 133 19.46 -5.38 21.84
N HIS A 134 19.90 -6.21 20.88
CA HIS A 134 19.79 -7.66 20.99
C HIS A 134 20.83 -8.24 21.95
N ASP A 135 20.49 -9.34 22.61
CA ASP A 135 21.41 -10.09 23.46
C ASP A 135 22.72 -10.48 22.71
N PRO A 136 23.91 -10.24 23.29
CA PRO A 136 25.17 -10.64 22.69
C PRO A 136 25.25 -12.13 22.38
N GLY A 137 24.66 -12.99 23.22
CA GLY A 137 24.63 -14.44 23.02
C GLY A 137 23.90 -14.85 21.73
N LEU A 138 22.82 -14.17 21.38
CA LEU A 138 22.13 -14.38 20.09
C LEU A 138 23.06 -14.04 18.91
N ILE A 139 23.77 -12.92 18.99
CA ILE A 139 24.67 -12.44 17.93
C ILE A 139 25.89 -13.35 17.81
N GLU A 140 26.42 -13.83 18.93
CA GLU A 140 27.50 -14.81 18.96
C GLU A 140 27.09 -16.12 18.27
N GLN A 141 25.88 -16.63 18.52
CA GLN A 141 25.37 -17.81 17.81
C GLN A 141 25.12 -17.54 16.32
N ALA A 142 24.65 -16.33 15.98
CA ALA A 142 24.53 -15.92 14.59
C ALA A 142 25.90 -15.88 13.89
N LEU A 143 26.93 -15.32 14.53
CA LEU A 143 28.31 -15.30 14.03
C LEU A 143 28.88 -16.71 13.83
N LYS A 144 28.58 -17.64 14.74
CA LYS A 144 28.95 -19.05 14.59
C LYS A 144 28.28 -19.70 13.37
N LYS A 145 26.99 -19.41 13.16
CA LYS A 145 26.18 -20.03 12.10
C LYS A 145 26.41 -19.43 10.71
N TYR A 146 26.52 -18.10 10.63
CA TYR A 146 26.56 -17.36 9.36
C TYR A 146 27.94 -16.78 9.03
N GLU A 147 28.92 -16.91 9.94
CA GLU A 147 30.28 -16.35 9.86
C GLU A 147 30.37 -14.81 9.76
N ALA A 148 29.25 -14.14 9.53
CA ALA A 148 29.14 -12.70 9.44
C ALA A 148 27.76 -12.24 9.92
N VAL A 149 27.75 -11.08 10.58
CA VAL A 149 26.53 -10.37 11.00
C VAL A 149 26.74 -8.88 10.77
N ALA A 150 25.64 -8.12 10.72
CA ALA A 150 25.72 -6.66 10.79
C ALA A 150 24.93 -6.13 11.97
N ILE A 151 25.52 -5.17 12.68
CA ILE A 151 24.84 -4.40 13.72
C ILE A 151 24.45 -3.06 13.12
N VAL A 152 23.18 -2.72 13.22
CA VAL A 152 22.56 -1.52 12.64
C VAL A 152 21.97 -0.67 13.75
N ASP A 153 22.23 0.62 13.72
CA ASP A 153 21.63 1.62 14.58
C ASP A 153 20.95 2.71 13.77
N ARG A 154 19.62 2.66 13.82
CA ARG A 154 18.72 3.62 13.18
C ARG A 154 18.84 5.01 13.79
N SER A 155 19.01 5.09 15.11
CA SER A 155 18.99 6.37 15.84
C SER A 155 20.23 7.21 15.53
N THR A 156 21.39 6.55 15.43
CA THR A 156 22.66 7.20 15.12
C THR A 156 23.03 7.11 13.64
N GLN A 157 22.19 6.47 12.81
CA GLN A 157 22.45 6.20 11.39
C GLN A 157 23.82 5.53 11.19
N GLN A 158 24.08 4.45 11.91
CA GLN A 158 25.35 3.72 11.83
C GLN A 158 25.13 2.24 11.57
N ALA A 159 26.13 1.60 10.96
CA ALA A 159 26.19 0.16 10.88
C ALA A 159 27.65 -0.32 10.93
N ARG A 160 27.83 -1.53 11.47
CA ARG A 160 29.11 -2.25 11.50
C ARG A 160 28.88 -3.68 11.02
N VAL A 161 29.74 -4.14 10.13
CA VAL A 161 29.79 -5.54 9.70
C VAL A 161 30.86 -6.24 10.53
N ILE A 162 30.48 -7.35 11.16
CA ILE A 162 31.35 -8.17 11.99
C ILE A 162 31.50 -9.51 11.29
N ARG A 163 32.74 -9.91 10.99
CA ARG A 163 33.06 -11.21 10.39
C ARG A 163 33.92 -12.02 11.34
N LEU A 164 33.55 -13.28 11.52
CA LEU A 164 34.36 -14.27 12.22
C LEU A 164 35.48 -14.74 11.27
N LYS A 165 36.74 -14.58 11.67
CA LYS A 165 37.90 -15.08 10.92
C LYS A 165 38.81 -15.85 11.84
N SER A 166 38.91 -17.18 11.66
CA SER A 166 39.83 -18.17 12.27
C SER A 166 40.09 -18.04 13.77
N LYS A 167 40.53 -16.88 14.29
CA LYS A 167 40.68 -16.54 15.71
C LYS A 167 40.43 -15.07 16.08
N SER A 168 39.70 -14.30 15.28
CA SER A 168 39.37 -12.90 15.59
C SER A 168 38.02 -12.48 15.02
N LEU A 169 37.44 -11.44 15.61
CA LEU A 169 36.33 -10.69 15.02
C LEU A 169 36.91 -9.53 14.20
N LYS A 170 36.61 -9.48 12.91
CA LYS A 170 36.95 -8.35 12.05
C LYS A 170 35.74 -7.44 11.91
N VAL A 171 35.87 -6.22 12.40
CA VAL A 171 34.84 -5.18 12.32
C VAL A 171 35.19 -4.24 11.18
N LYS A 172 34.22 -3.96 10.31
CA LYS A 172 34.36 -3.01 9.20
C LYS A 172 33.10 -2.20 8.99
N ALA A 173 33.23 -1.04 8.35
CA ALA A 173 32.09 -0.34 7.79
C ALA A 173 31.43 -1.16 6.65
N PRO A 174 30.13 -0.99 6.38
CA PRO A 174 29.46 -1.62 5.25
C PRO A 174 30.07 -1.20 3.92
N GLN A 175 30.41 -2.17 3.06
CA GLN A 175 30.99 -1.90 1.74
C GLN A 175 29.95 -1.37 0.74
N THR A 176 28.70 -1.83 0.83
CA THR A 176 27.62 -1.52 -0.13
C THR A 176 26.74 -0.33 0.27
N GLY A 177 27.32 0.58 1.06
CA GLY A 177 26.65 1.79 1.55
C GLY A 177 25.77 1.54 2.76
N LEU A 178 25.94 2.38 3.79
CA LEU A 178 25.18 2.36 5.04
C LEU A 178 23.65 2.33 4.82
N GLN A 179 23.15 3.13 3.89
CA GLN A 179 21.72 3.25 3.62
C GLN A 179 21.07 1.94 3.17
N ARG A 180 21.83 1.06 2.52
CA ARG A 180 21.35 -0.26 2.12
C ARG A 180 20.96 -1.11 3.33
N PHE A 181 21.79 -1.08 4.37
CA PHE A 181 21.61 -1.83 5.60
C PHE A 181 20.44 -1.29 6.42
N LEU A 182 20.37 0.04 6.57
CA LEU A 182 19.28 0.70 7.28
C LEU A 182 17.91 0.38 6.64
N THR A 183 17.82 0.55 5.32
CA THR A 183 16.57 0.29 4.57
C THR A 183 16.11 -1.16 4.68
N LEU A 184 17.03 -2.14 4.59
CA LEU A 184 16.66 -3.55 4.76
C LEU A 184 16.24 -3.87 6.20
N TYR A 185 16.91 -3.27 7.17
CA TYR A 185 16.60 -3.46 8.58
C TYR A 185 15.23 -2.88 8.95
N GLU A 186 14.81 -1.77 8.32
CA GLU A 186 13.53 -1.10 8.53
C GLU A 186 12.38 -1.62 7.65
N MET A 187 12.70 -2.45 6.66
CA MET A 187 11.71 -3.01 5.76
C MET A 187 10.68 -3.87 6.50
N HIS A 188 9.45 -3.91 5.97
CA HIS A 188 8.37 -4.73 6.52
C HIS A 188 8.82 -6.18 6.73
N PRO A 189 8.61 -6.79 7.91
CA PRO A 189 9.07 -8.15 8.23
C PRO A 189 8.62 -9.22 7.22
N GLY A 190 7.44 -9.03 6.63
CA GLY A 190 6.90 -9.90 5.59
C GLY A 190 7.84 -10.07 4.39
N VAL A 191 8.64 -9.05 4.02
CA VAL A 191 9.58 -9.15 2.90
C VAL A 191 10.68 -10.18 3.19
N HIS A 192 11.23 -10.17 4.40
CA HIS A 192 12.27 -11.12 4.81
C HIS A 192 11.72 -12.55 4.93
N ARG A 193 10.47 -12.68 5.40
CA ARG A 193 9.76 -13.96 5.43
C ARG A 193 9.62 -14.53 4.02
N VAL A 194 9.04 -13.76 3.11
CA VAL A 194 8.85 -14.16 1.71
C VAL A 194 10.18 -14.51 1.05
N LYS A 195 11.24 -13.72 1.27
CA LYS A 195 12.57 -14.06 0.76
C LYS A 195 13.06 -15.43 1.24
N LYS A 196 12.96 -15.73 2.54
CA LYS A 196 13.41 -17.01 3.07
C LYS A 196 12.59 -18.18 2.52
N PHE A 197 11.27 -18.05 2.44
CA PHE A 197 10.41 -19.06 1.81
C PHE A 197 10.80 -19.33 0.36
N LEU A 198 11.06 -18.28 -0.43
CA LEU A 198 11.46 -18.45 -1.83
C LEU A 198 12.88 -19.02 -2.00
N MET A 199 13.75 -18.88 -0.99
CA MET A 199 15.11 -19.43 -1.01
C MET A 199 15.23 -20.83 -0.40
N ASP A 200 14.23 -21.26 0.38
CA ASP A 200 14.19 -22.56 1.05
C ASP A 200 12.80 -23.20 0.91
N PRO A 201 12.60 -24.02 -0.14
CA PRO A 201 11.31 -24.68 -0.41
C PRO A 201 10.83 -25.66 0.67
N GLN A 202 11.70 -26.06 1.61
CA GLN A 202 11.29 -26.93 2.72
C GLN A 202 10.42 -26.20 3.76
N LEU A 203 10.47 -24.86 3.75
CA LEU A 203 9.53 -24.05 4.49
C LEU A 203 8.19 -24.07 3.75
N HIS A 204 7.16 -24.68 4.37
CA HIS A 204 5.83 -24.83 3.77
C HIS A 204 5.32 -23.47 3.25
N PRO A 205 5.02 -23.34 1.94
CA PRO A 205 4.59 -22.07 1.41
C PRO A 205 3.22 -21.70 2.00
N PRO A 206 3.00 -20.42 2.34
CA PRO A 206 1.65 -19.96 2.66
C PRO A 206 0.73 -20.16 1.45
N ARG A 207 -0.59 -20.13 1.69
CA ARG A 207 -1.59 -20.28 0.61
C ARG A 207 -1.33 -19.26 -0.51
N THR A 208 -1.12 -19.76 -1.72
CA THR A 208 -0.80 -18.97 -2.93
C THR A 208 -2.04 -18.64 -3.77
N ASP A 209 -3.22 -18.95 -3.28
CA ASP A 209 -4.51 -18.73 -3.93
C ASP A 209 -4.99 -17.27 -3.84
N ARG A 210 -4.27 -16.40 -3.12
CA ARG A 210 -4.61 -14.99 -3.02
C ARG A 210 -4.66 -14.31 -4.39
N ASP A 211 -5.77 -13.62 -4.62
CA ASP A 211 -5.96 -12.76 -5.77
C ASP A 211 -5.26 -11.41 -5.53
N VAL A 212 -4.03 -11.29 -6.03
CA VAL A 212 -3.28 -10.03 -6.07
C VAL A 212 -3.67 -9.15 -7.24
N ASP A 213 -4.41 -9.67 -8.23
CA ASP A 213 -4.79 -8.95 -9.44
C ASP A 213 -5.81 -7.86 -9.14
N ARG A 214 -6.54 -7.99 -8.02
CA ARG A 214 -7.43 -6.95 -7.51
C ARG A 214 -6.71 -5.74 -6.91
N MET A 215 -5.43 -5.86 -6.55
CA MET A 215 -4.67 -4.73 -5.98
C MET A 215 -4.34 -3.71 -7.07
N PRO A 216 -4.22 -2.41 -6.76
CA PRO A 216 -3.80 -1.45 -7.77
C PRO A 216 -2.41 -1.81 -8.33
N HIS A 217 -2.22 -1.71 -9.64
CA HIS A 217 -0.95 -2.02 -10.32
C HIS A 217 -0.33 -0.79 -10.96
N ALA A 218 1.00 -0.71 -10.88
CA ALA A 218 1.80 0.23 -11.68
C ALA A 218 2.94 -0.54 -12.35
N TRP A 219 3.10 -0.37 -13.66
CA TRP A 219 4.12 -1.06 -14.45
C TRP A 219 4.06 -2.59 -14.32
N GLY A 220 2.85 -3.15 -14.31
CA GLY A 220 2.63 -4.59 -14.17
C GLY A 220 2.98 -5.16 -12.80
N LYS A 221 3.27 -4.32 -11.79
CA LYS A 221 3.56 -4.75 -10.42
C LYS A 221 2.43 -4.32 -9.48
N PRO A 222 1.91 -5.21 -8.62
CA PRO A 222 0.93 -4.83 -7.62
C PRO A 222 1.53 -3.86 -6.60
N ILE A 223 0.72 -2.92 -6.14
CA ILE A 223 1.05 -1.93 -5.12
C ILE A 223 0.44 -2.35 -3.80
N MET A 224 1.30 -2.60 -2.81
CA MET A 224 0.92 -2.97 -1.44
C MET A 224 0.44 -1.71 -0.71
N VAL A 225 -0.88 -1.46 -0.74
CA VAL A 225 -1.52 -0.32 -0.08
C VAL A 225 -1.59 -0.56 1.43
N PRO A 226 -1.03 0.33 2.28
CA PRO A 226 -1.03 0.14 3.74
C PRO A 226 -2.42 -0.17 4.30
N GLY A 227 -2.51 -1.23 5.10
CA GLY A 227 -3.77 -1.67 5.71
C GLY A 227 -4.69 -2.48 4.78
N GLU A 228 -4.34 -2.67 3.50
CA GLU A 228 -5.12 -3.48 2.55
C GLU A 228 -4.40 -4.77 2.09
N PHE A 229 -3.20 -5.04 2.61
CA PHE A 229 -2.44 -6.26 2.32
C PHE A 229 -2.05 -7.00 3.60
N ASP A 230 -1.81 -8.30 3.47
CA ASP A 230 -1.15 -9.13 4.47
C ASP A 230 0.14 -9.79 3.91
N GLN A 231 0.73 -10.71 4.67
CA GLN A 231 1.93 -11.43 4.24
C GLN A 231 1.66 -12.39 3.08
N ASP A 232 0.47 -12.98 3.00
CA ASP A 232 0.11 -13.92 1.93
C ASP A 232 0.03 -13.18 0.60
N ASP A 233 -0.49 -11.96 0.60
CA ASP A 233 -0.51 -11.09 -0.57
C ASP A 233 0.91 -10.78 -1.07
N MET A 234 1.86 -10.48 -0.16
CA MET A 234 3.27 -10.30 -0.55
C MET A 234 3.87 -11.57 -1.16
N HIS A 235 3.54 -12.74 -0.60
CA HIS A 235 4.03 -14.02 -1.09
C HIS A 235 3.46 -14.34 -2.48
N ALA A 236 2.15 -14.14 -2.67
CA ALA A 236 1.47 -14.32 -3.95
C ALA A 236 2.05 -13.37 -5.02
N ALA A 237 2.26 -12.09 -4.68
CA ALA A 237 2.86 -11.13 -5.60
C ALA A 237 4.33 -11.45 -5.94
N ALA A 238 5.10 -11.98 -4.99
CA ALA A 238 6.49 -12.40 -5.25
C ALA A 238 6.59 -13.71 -6.04
N SER A 239 5.54 -14.54 -6.02
CA SER A 239 5.48 -15.83 -6.71
C SER A 239 4.87 -15.73 -8.12
N ARG A 240 4.19 -14.62 -8.44
CA ARG A 240 3.52 -14.38 -9.73
C ARG A 240 4.20 -13.23 -10.51
N GLY A 241 3.88 -13.11 -11.80
CA GLY A 241 4.09 -11.89 -12.63
C GLY A 241 5.38 -11.09 -12.35
N GLY A 242 6.53 -11.54 -12.85
CA GLY A 242 7.82 -10.83 -12.68
C GLY A 242 8.44 -10.90 -11.27
N GLY A 243 7.70 -11.43 -10.28
CA GLY A 243 8.16 -11.73 -8.93
C GLY A 243 8.47 -10.48 -8.10
N SER A 244 7.74 -9.39 -8.32
CA SER A 244 8.01 -8.11 -7.68
C SER A 244 6.75 -7.30 -7.40
N PHE A 245 6.81 -6.46 -6.37
CA PHE A 245 5.70 -5.59 -5.95
C PHE A 245 6.23 -4.26 -5.44
N TRP A 246 5.36 -3.24 -5.41
CA TRP A 246 5.65 -1.96 -4.79
C TRP A 246 5.25 -1.98 -3.32
N LEU A 247 6.16 -1.59 -2.42
CA LEU A 247 5.88 -1.54 -0.97
C LEU A 247 6.26 -0.17 -0.43
N GLN A 248 5.36 0.44 0.36
CA GLN A 248 5.67 1.71 1.01
C GLN A 248 6.72 1.51 2.12
N HIS A 249 7.79 2.31 2.03
CA HIS A 249 8.79 2.50 3.06
C HIS A 249 8.56 3.84 3.76
N LYS A 250 8.75 3.87 5.09
CA LYS A 250 8.45 5.03 5.93
C LYS A 250 9.10 6.32 5.41
N ASP A 251 10.40 6.26 5.09
CA ASP A 251 11.20 7.46 4.78
C ASP A 251 11.58 7.57 3.29
N ARG A 252 11.20 6.60 2.46
CA ARG A 252 11.64 6.52 1.05
C ARG A 252 10.50 6.42 0.04
N GLY A 253 9.25 6.52 0.50
CA GLY A 253 8.10 6.26 -0.35
C GLY A 253 8.05 4.80 -0.81
N TYR A 254 7.51 4.54 -2.00
CA TYR A 254 7.38 3.17 -2.50
C TYR A 254 8.70 2.63 -3.05
N LEU A 255 9.07 1.41 -2.65
CA LEU A 255 10.23 0.68 -3.15
C LEU A 255 9.76 -0.50 -4.02
N SER A 256 10.49 -0.79 -5.11
CA SER A 256 10.26 -2.03 -5.87
C SER A 256 10.92 -3.16 -5.11
N ILE A 257 10.13 -4.09 -4.57
CA ILE A 257 10.61 -5.25 -3.83
C ILE A 257 10.65 -6.46 -4.76
N LYS A 258 11.79 -7.17 -4.81
CA LYS A 258 12.00 -8.41 -5.54
C LYS A 258 12.73 -9.43 -4.64
N PRO A 259 12.00 -10.17 -3.79
CA PRO A 259 12.59 -10.96 -2.70
C PRO A 259 13.54 -12.08 -3.17
N SER A 260 13.28 -12.65 -4.35
CA SER A 260 14.07 -13.74 -4.94
C SER A 260 15.49 -13.34 -5.38
N THR A 261 15.80 -12.04 -5.40
CA THR A 261 17.11 -11.55 -5.83
C THR A 261 18.02 -11.20 -4.66
N TYR A 262 19.33 -11.10 -4.92
CA TYR A 262 20.28 -10.56 -3.95
C TYR A 262 19.90 -9.12 -3.57
N ASN A 263 19.56 -8.32 -4.58
CA ASN A 263 19.11 -6.94 -4.43
C ASN A 263 17.60 -6.87 -4.17
N VAL A 264 17.21 -7.18 -2.93
CA VAL A 264 15.80 -7.29 -2.48
C VAL A 264 14.95 -6.08 -2.86
N TYR A 265 15.54 -4.88 -2.96
CA TYR A 265 14.83 -3.70 -3.40
C TYR A 265 15.62 -2.81 -4.34
N LYS A 266 14.86 -2.00 -5.08
CA LYS A 266 15.30 -0.88 -5.92
C LYS A 266 14.41 0.33 -5.64
N GLU A 267 15.01 1.52 -5.59
CA GLU A 267 14.27 2.77 -5.55
C GLU A 267 13.58 3.04 -6.91
N PRO A 268 12.37 3.60 -6.91
CA PRO A 268 11.67 3.93 -8.14
C PRO A 268 12.38 5.09 -8.84
N THR A 269 12.34 5.07 -10.17
CA THR A 269 12.62 6.27 -10.97
C THR A 269 11.53 7.33 -10.73
N ASN A 270 11.81 8.59 -11.06
CA ASN A 270 10.81 9.67 -10.95
C ASN A 270 9.52 9.35 -11.72
N HIS A 271 9.64 8.70 -12.89
CA HIS A 271 8.48 8.28 -13.67
C HIS A 271 7.70 7.15 -12.99
N GLU A 272 8.38 6.15 -12.43
CA GLU A 272 7.70 5.09 -11.66
C GLU A 272 6.98 5.67 -10.44
N ALA A 273 7.62 6.57 -9.69
CA ALA A 273 7.03 7.22 -8.53
C ALA A 273 5.78 8.05 -8.89
N ALA A 274 5.84 8.84 -9.96
CA ALA A 274 4.70 9.62 -10.46
C ALA A 274 3.54 8.73 -10.89
N GLU A 275 3.82 7.59 -11.54
CA GLU A 275 2.81 6.63 -11.95
C GLU A 275 2.15 5.94 -10.76
N ILE A 276 2.93 5.51 -9.76
CA ILE A 276 2.41 4.94 -8.50
C ILE A 276 1.45 5.94 -7.83
N ALA A 277 1.86 7.21 -7.67
CA ALA A 277 1.03 8.24 -7.07
C ALA A 277 -0.26 8.49 -7.87
N ARG A 278 -0.17 8.48 -9.21
CA ARG A 278 -1.33 8.64 -10.10
C ARG A 278 -2.31 7.48 -9.96
N VAL A 279 -1.81 6.24 -9.97
CA VAL A 279 -2.62 5.01 -9.82
C VAL A 279 -3.32 5.02 -8.48
N LEU A 280 -2.60 5.24 -7.37
CA LEU A 280 -3.18 5.25 -6.03
C LEU A 280 -4.30 6.29 -5.90
N ARG A 281 -4.03 7.54 -6.33
CA ARG A 281 -5.04 8.61 -6.29
C ARG A 281 -6.29 8.26 -7.09
N LYS A 282 -6.14 7.71 -8.29
CA LYS A 282 -7.28 7.37 -9.16
C LYS A 282 -8.01 6.11 -8.67
N TYR A 283 -7.28 5.12 -8.15
CA TYR A 283 -7.85 3.93 -7.51
C TYR A 283 -8.72 4.34 -6.32
N ASP A 284 -8.21 5.21 -5.42
CA ASP A 284 -8.99 5.69 -4.28
C ASP A 284 -10.22 6.50 -4.70
N ALA A 285 -10.07 7.35 -5.73
CA ALA A 285 -11.19 8.10 -6.28
C ALA A 285 -12.27 7.16 -6.84
N ASP A 286 -11.91 6.17 -7.65
CA ASP A 286 -12.84 5.20 -8.23
C ASP A 286 -13.41 4.25 -7.17
N LYS A 287 -12.63 3.88 -6.15
CA LYS A 287 -13.08 3.08 -5.01
C LYS A 287 -14.19 3.82 -4.24
N LYS A 288 -14.00 5.11 -4.00
CA LYS A 288 -15.04 5.98 -3.39
C LYS A 288 -16.22 6.18 -4.34
N ALA A 289 -15.98 6.39 -5.64
CA ALA A 289 -17.00 6.73 -6.62
C ALA A 289 -17.87 5.54 -7.06
N TYR A 290 -17.32 4.33 -7.12
CA TYR A 290 -17.97 3.17 -7.76
C TYR A 290 -17.87 1.87 -6.96
N GLY A 291 -17.03 1.81 -5.92
CA GLY A 291 -16.81 0.61 -5.11
C GLY A 291 -15.44 -0.04 -5.37
N LYS A 292 -15.01 -0.88 -4.42
CA LYS A 292 -13.67 -1.51 -4.44
C LYS A 292 -13.48 -2.41 -5.66
N GLU A 293 -14.46 -3.26 -5.94
CA GLU A 293 -14.38 -4.24 -7.04
C GLU A 293 -14.30 -3.57 -8.41
N PHE A 294 -14.94 -2.41 -8.58
CA PHE A 294 -14.80 -1.65 -9.82
C PHE A 294 -13.42 -0.98 -9.90
N ALA A 295 -12.93 -0.41 -8.81
CA ALA A 295 -11.61 0.21 -8.79
C ALA A 295 -10.51 -0.83 -9.08
N SER A 296 -10.65 -2.05 -8.57
CA SER A 296 -9.74 -3.17 -8.84
C SER A 296 -9.86 -3.69 -10.27
N LEU A 297 -11.04 -3.64 -10.89
CA LEU A 297 -11.21 -3.96 -12.30
C LEU A 297 -10.43 -2.98 -13.20
N ARG A 298 -10.46 -1.68 -12.89
CA ARG A 298 -9.85 -0.64 -13.73
C ARG A 298 -8.36 -0.40 -13.47
N TRP A 299 -7.96 -0.44 -12.21
CA TRP A 299 -6.59 -0.12 -11.78
C TRP A 299 -5.81 -1.34 -11.31
N GLY A 300 -6.43 -2.52 -11.32
CA GLY A 300 -5.78 -3.77 -10.96
C GLY A 300 -4.83 -4.30 -12.03
N ALA A 301 -4.57 -5.61 -12.01
CA ALA A 301 -3.75 -6.23 -13.03
C ALA A 301 -4.38 -5.99 -14.42
N PRO A 302 -3.56 -5.74 -15.45
CA PRO A 302 -4.05 -5.62 -16.83
C PRO A 302 -4.94 -6.80 -17.21
N LEU A 303 -6.08 -6.50 -17.82
CA LEU A 303 -7.02 -7.54 -18.25
C LEU A 303 -6.57 -8.11 -19.60
N ASN A 304 -6.21 -9.39 -19.62
CA ASN A 304 -6.01 -10.13 -20.86
C ASN A 304 -7.38 -10.57 -21.41
N LEU A 305 -8.09 -9.63 -22.02
CA LEU A 305 -9.40 -9.90 -22.60
C LEU A 305 -9.21 -10.40 -24.04
N GLU A 306 -9.28 -11.71 -24.24
CA GLU A 306 -9.55 -12.30 -25.56
C GLU A 306 -11.03 -12.10 -25.85
N VAL A 307 -11.38 -10.94 -26.41
CA VAL A 307 -12.78 -10.67 -26.74
C VAL A 307 -13.04 -11.19 -28.16
N PRO A 308 -13.94 -12.18 -28.35
CA PRO A 308 -14.26 -12.68 -29.68
C PRO A 308 -14.74 -11.55 -30.60
N SER A 309 -14.30 -11.54 -31.86
CA SER A 309 -14.70 -10.51 -32.85
C SER A 309 -16.22 -10.43 -33.06
N GLN A 310 -16.98 -11.47 -32.72
CA GLN A 310 -18.44 -11.57 -32.89
C GLN A 310 -19.25 -10.97 -31.71
N THR A 311 -18.74 -10.99 -30.48
CA THR A 311 -19.39 -10.30 -29.33
C THR A 311 -19.28 -8.78 -29.42
N GLN A 312 -18.49 -8.30 -30.38
CA GLN A 312 -18.06 -6.91 -30.51
C GLN A 312 -18.83 -6.06 -31.54
N SER A 313 -19.50 -6.64 -32.54
CA SER A 313 -20.21 -5.87 -33.59
C SER A 313 -21.74 -5.98 -33.52
N THR A 314 -22.27 -6.98 -32.82
CA THR A 314 -23.72 -7.13 -32.67
C THR A 314 -24.20 -6.18 -31.58
N LEU A 315 -25.02 -5.20 -31.96
CA LEU A 315 -25.86 -4.44 -31.03
C LEU A 315 -26.79 -5.42 -30.32
N ARG A 316 -26.30 -6.12 -29.28
CA ARG A 316 -27.16 -7.01 -28.49
C ARG A 316 -28.25 -6.15 -27.87
N ALA A 317 -29.43 -6.76 -27.72
CA ALA A 317 -30.57 -6.05 -27.17
C ALA A 317 -30.21 -5.51 -25.77
N PHE A 318 -30.67 -4.30 -25.48
CA PHE A 318 -30.42 -3.63 -24.21
C PHE A 318 -30.83 -4.44 -22.96
N THR A 319 -31.73 -5.40 -23.14
CA THR A 319 -32.17 -6.34 -22.11
C THR A 319 -31.09 -7.33 -21.69
N THR A 320 -30.17 -7.70 -22.58
CA THR A 320 -29.23 -8.81 -22.37
C THR A 320 -27.98 -8.42 -21.59
N TYR A 321 -27.87 -7.18 -21.12
CA TYR A 321 -26.68 -6.74 -20.38
C TYR A 321 -26.77 -7.10 -18.90
N PRO A 322 -25.69 -7.68 -18.33
CA PRO A 322 -25.59 -7.89 -16.90
C PRO A 322 -25.74 -6.59 -16.13
N ARG A 323 -26.38 -6.69 -14.96
CA ARG A 323 -26.70 -5.57 -14.06
C ARG A 323 -26.20 -5.91 -12.67
N PHE A 324 -25.33 -5.06 -12.15
CA PHE A 324 -24.62 -5.33 -10.91
C PHE A 324 -24.82 -4.20 -9.91
N ALA A 325 -25.11 -4.56 -8.66
CA ALA A 325 -24.99 -3.62 -7.55
C ALA A 325 -23.52 -3.50 -7.15
N SER A 326 -23.04 -2.26 -7.00
CA SER A 326 -21.64 -1.93 -6.65
C SER A 326 -21.10 -2.55 -5.35
N ASN A 327 -21.99 -3.01 -4.47
CA ASN A 327 -21.65 -3.63 -3.19
C ASN A 327 -21.79 -5.16 -3.15
N VAL A 328 -22.24 -5.78 -4.24
CA VAL A 328 -22.52 -7.24 -4.29
C VAL A 328 -21.63 -7.96 -5.31
N VAL A 329 -21.35 -7.33 -6.45
CA VAL A 329 -20.59 -7.95 -7.54
C VAL A 329 -19.11 -8.09 -7.20
N ASN A 330 -18.48 -9.19 -7.60
CA ASN A 330 -17.04 -9.39 -7.49
C ASN A 330 -16.29 -9.00 -8.78
N ARG A 331 -14.97 -8.81 -8.71
CA ARG A 331 -14.14 -8.45 -9.88
C ARG A 331 -14.27 -9.43 -11.05
N GLN A 332 -14.30 -10.74 -10.79
CA GLN A 332 -14.31 -11.76 -11.84
C GLN A 332 -15.62 -11.72 -12.65
N GLU A 333 -16.77 -11.61 -11.99
CA GLU A 333 -18.08 -11.48 -12.64
C GLU A 333 -18.14 -10.26 -13.59
N MET A 334 -17.45 -9.17 -13.24
CA MET A 334 -17.35 -8.00 -14.11
C MET A 334 -16.41 -8.23 -15.30
N ILE A 335 -15.33 -9.00 -15.12
CA ILE A 335 -14.44 -9.39 -16.23
C ILE A 335 -15.21 -10.27 -17.21
N ASP A 336 -15.90 -11.29 -16.72
CA ASP A 336 -16.69 -12.23 -17.52
C ASP A 336 -17.76 -11.46 -18.31
N ALA A 337 -18.48 -10.54 -17.64
CA ALA A 337 -19.46 -9.70 -18.30
C ALA A 337 -18.86 -8.82 -19.42
N LEU A 338 -17.64 -8.30 -19.24
CA LEU A 338 -16.94 -7.55 -20.27
C LEU A 338 -16.47 -8.44 -21.44
N GLN A 339 -16.04 -9.67 -21.17
CA GLN A 339 -15.62 -10.62 -22.21
C GLN A 339 -16.82 -11.10 -23.04
N GLU A 340 -17.90 -11.49 -22.37
CA GLU A 340 -19.08 -12.10 -22.99
C GLU A 340 -20.01 -11.08 -23.65
N HIS A 341 -20.17 -9.90 -23.05
CA HIS A 341 -21.15 -8.91 -23.51
C HIS A 341 -20.52 -7.60 -23.99
N GLY A 342 -19.22 -7.38 -23.77
CA GLY A 342 -18.53 -6.11 -24.06
C GLY A 342 -18.92 -4.96 -23.15
N ARG A 343 -19.95 -5.14 -22.32
CA ARG A 343 -20.54 -4.11 -21.44
C ARG A 343 -21.43 -4.68 -20.35
N PHE A 344 -21.55 -3.95 -19.26
CA PHE A 344 -22.51 -4.18 -18.17
C PHE A 344 -23.00 -2.87 -17.57
N HIS A 345 -24.06 -2.92 -16.76
CA HIS A 345 -24.54 -1.78 -15.98
C HIS A 345 -24.20 -1.93 -14.50
N LEU A 346 -23.62 -0.88 -13.93
CA LEU A 346 -23.26 -0.80 -12.52
C LEU A 346 -24.21 0.17 -11.80
N TYR A 347 -24.87 -0.31 -10.75
CA TYR A 347 -25.79 0.47 -9.93
C TYR A 347 -25.14 0.80 -8.60
N LYS A 348 -25.15 2.08 -8.26
CA LYS A 348 -24.64 2.56 -6.99
C LYS A 348 -25.70 3.35 -6.24
N LYS A 349 -26.06 2.85 -5.07
CA LYS A 349 -26.83 3.57 -4.07
C LYS A 349 -25.88 4.28 -3.12
N SER A 350 -26.00 5.60 -3.01
CA SER A 350 -25.26 6.38 -2.00
C SER A 350 -26.18 6.67 -0.83
N ARG A 351 -25.64 6.79 0.39
CA ARG A 351 -26.43 7.13 1.59
C ARG A 351 -27.22 8.42 1.34
N GLY A 352 -28.54 8.35 1.51
CA GLY A 352 -29.45 9.49 1.34
C GLY A 352 -29.62 10.00 -0.11
N ARG A 353 -29.13 9.27 -1.13
CA ARG A 353 -29.32 9.66 -2.55
C ARG A 353 -29.99 8.55 -3.34
N SER A 354 -30.67 8.94 -4.41
CA SER A 354 -31.21 8.01 -5.40
C SER A 354 -30.08 7.18 -6.01
N GLU A 355 -30.40 5.94 -6.36
CA GLU A 355 -29.49 5.07 -7.09
C GLU A 355 -29.08 5.70 -8.43
N VAL A 356 -27.78 5.62 -8.74
CA VAL A 356 -27.22 6.05 -10.02
C VAL A 356 -26.71 4.83 -10.76
N ALA A 357 -27.11 4.72 -12.03
CA ALA A 357 -26.69 3.65 -12.91
C ALA A 357 -25.64 4.14 -13.91
N TYR A 358 -24.59 3.35 -14.09
CA TYR A 358 -23.47 3.59 -14.98
C TYR A 358 -23.37 2.47 -16.01
N LYS A 359 -23.05 2.85 -17.25
CA LYS A 359 -22.64 1.92 -18.30
C LYS A 359 -21.14 1.76 -18.24
N VAL A 360 -20.68 0.51 -18.12
CA VAL A 360 -19.28 0.13 -18.16
C VAL A 360 -19.03 -0.63 -19.46
N THR A 361 -18.05 -0.20 -20.23
CA THR A 361 -17.73 -0.72 -21.57
C THR A 361 -16.23 -0.85 -21.75
N LEU A 362 -15.79 -1.81 -22.56
CA LEU A 362 -14.42 -1.88 -23.02
C LEU A 362 -14.19 -0.90 -24.18
N ALA A 363 -13.28 0.06 -24.01
CA ALA A 363 -12.82 0.97 -25.05
C ALA A 363 -11.62 0.36 -25.79
N ARG A 364 -11.59 0.52 -27.12
CA ARG A 364 -10.69 -0.21 -28.04
C ARG A 364 -9.40 0.53 -28.40
N ASP A 365 -9.15 1.71 -27.84
CA ASP A 365 -7.87 2.37 -28.10
C ASP A 365 -6.77 1.51 -27.49
N ALA A 366 -5.65 1.32 -28.19
CA ALA A 366 -4.52 0.55 -27.66
C ALA A 366 -3.73 1.42 -26.68
N PRO A 367 -3.57 1.04 -25.39
CA PRO A 367 -4.02 -0.20 -24.76
C PRO A 367 -5.49 -0.18 -24.33
N MET A 368 -6.19 -1.32 -24.52
CA MET A 368 -7.62 -1.46 -24.17
C MET A 368 -7.88 -1.00 -22.74
N TYR A 369 -8.92 -0.19 -22.54
CA TYR A 369 -9.24 0.37 -21.23
C TYR A 369 -10.73 0.36 -20.94
N ILE A 370 -11.06 0.43 -19.65
CA ILE A 370 -12.45 0.43 -19.20
C ILE A 370 -12.99 1.86 -19.20
N GLN A 371 -14.08 2.07 -19.92
CA GLN A 371 -14.82 3.32 -19.94
C GLN A 371 -16.08 3.21 -19.07
N ILE A 372 -16.31 4.22 -18.23
CA ILE A 372 -17.51 4.36 -17.42
C ILE A 372 -18.22 5.66 -17.75
N LYS A 373 -19.53 5.57 -18.02
CA LYS A 373 -20.39 6.72 -18.31
C LYS A 373 -21.70 6.58 -17.54
N PRO A 374 -22.27 7.65 -16.98
CA PRO A 374 -23.65 7.60 -16.49
C PRO A 374 -24.58 7.11 -17.61
N LEU A 375 -25.60 6.32 -17.27
CA LEU A 375 -26.66 6.01 -18.24
C LEU A 375 -27.32 7.32 -18.70
N SER A 376 -27.45 7.49 -20.01
CA SER A 376 -28.18 8.61 -20.60
C SER A 376 -29.65 8.59 -20.21
N THR A 377 -30.34 9.73 -20.32
CA THR A 377 -31.77 9.84 -20.01
C THR A 377 -32.62 8.82 -20.78
N LYS A 378 -32.29 8.61 -22.06
CA LYS A 378 -32.96 7.61 -22.92
C LYS A 378 -32.74 6.18 -22.41
N GLU A 379 -31.50 5.82 -22.06
CA GLU A 379 -31.19 4.49 -21.51
C GLU A 379 -31.89 4.26 -20.17
N ARG A 380 -31.90 5.26 -19.27
CA ARG A 380 -32.60 5.17 -17.97
C ARG A 380 -34.10 4.94 -18.13
N LEU A 381 -34.73 5.67 -19.05
CA LEU A 381 -36.16 5.50 -19.35
C LEU A 381 -36.42 4.12 -19.94
N GLY A 382 -35.58 3.68 -20.88
CA GLY A 382 -35.62 2.33 -21.43
C GLY A 382 -35.53 1.26 -20.35
N GLU A 383 -34.61 1.39 -19.38
CA GLU A 383 -34.54 0.46 -18.25
C GLU A 383 -35.79 0.46 -17.39
N ARG A 384 -36.37 1.64 -17.14
CA ARG A 384 -37.57 1.74 -16.32
C ARG A 384 -38.73 1.01 -16.99
N VAL A 385 -38.95 1.23 -18.29
CA VAL A 385 -40.00 0.55 -19.07
C VAL A 385 -39.76 -0.95 -19.09
N MET A 386 -38.55 -1.40 -19.43
CA MET A 386 -38.25 -2.84 -19.51
C MET A 386 -38.31 -3.54 -18.15
N SER A 387 -38.01 -2.82 -17.07
CA SER A 387 -38.14 -3.35 -15.71
C SER A 387 -39.61 -3.49 -15.30
N VAL A 388 -40.47 -2.52 -15.63
CA VAL A 388 -41.92 -2.59 -15.38
C VAL A 388 -42.56 -3.73 -16.18
N LEU A 389 -42.09 -3.94 -17.41
CA LEU A 389 -42.53 -5.06 -18.27
C LEU A 389 -41.96 -6.43 -17.82
N GLY A 390 -41.19 -6.50 -16.73
CA GLY A 390 -40.58 -7.73 -16.23
C GLY A 390 -39.48 -8.32 -17.14
N LYS A 391 -39.05 -7.59 -18.18
CA LYS A 391 -38.06 -8.04 -19.16
C LYS A 391 -36.62 -7.91 -18.67
N ILE A 392 -36.40 -7.08 -17.65
CA ILE A 392 -35.11 -6.96 -16.95
C ILE A 392 -35.35 -6.84 -15.44
N ARG A 393 -34.41 -7.34 -14.65
CA ARG A 393 -34.38 -7.16 -13.20
C ARG A 393 -33.28 -6.16 -12.84
N LYS A 394 -33.63 -5.14 -12.04
CA LYS A 394 -32.65 -4.25 -11.42
C LYS A 394 -32.19 -4.83 -10.08
N PRO A 395 -30.93 -4.59 -9.68
CA PRO A 395 -30.40 -5.08 -8.42
C PRO A 395 -31.14 -4.56 -7.18
#